data_AF-A0A6B1FX62-F1
#
_entry.id   AF-A0A6B1FX62-F1
#
_cell.length_a   1.000
_cell.length_b   1.000
_cell.length_c   1.000
_cell.angle_alpha   90.00
_cell.angle_beta   90.00
_cell.angle_gamma   90.00
#
_symmetry.space_group_name_H-M   'P 1'
#
loop_
_entity.id
_entity.type
_entity.pdbx_description
1 polymer ?
#
loop_
_entity_poly.entity_id
_entity_poly.type
_entity_poly.pdbx_seq_one_letter_code
_entity_poly.pdbx_strand_id
1 'polypeptide(L)'
;MNIELVAYSQANPALDPADLLEMSDLATIWNGASTYPENVIEYAGRVCYRSTHRMGTAPRFIVNRVKEGHEDIIEHIVATVRVRNSDEPLRWRMLNRHSEVTQEADGSWLVSANTRVWLDLFRRGIGLQAMPFLQAIAPKVYAEFAADIPSGNGAHAPEPAAIPPPPAMPSLDLDTSCLRPREEGPLRVTLLAFTQPGIDDAEAQLHHGSATFFFEGISRACTHQLVRHRLASFSQESQRYVGLDKGEWSAVVPPAFKDNKGAQAKLDEAWEFIQQLYLELRKMGIRKEDARFLLPNATETRIVTSMNFAAWSHFLWLRAVDKAAQWEIRRLGQLVLEMLYTVAPDVFQEHWNVYREKFPAST
;
A
#
# COMPACT_ATOMS: atom_id res chain seq x y z
N MET A 1 -2.99 -33.24 0.98
CA MET A 1 -2.57 -31.83 0.87
C MET A 1 -1.89 -31.40 2.15
N ASN A 2 -0.60 -31.05 2.05
CA ASN A 2 0.16 -30.42 3.14
C ASN A 2 0.39 -28.95 2.75
N ILE A 3 0.14 -28.02 3.68
CA ILE A 3 0.32 -26.58 3.46
C ILE A 3 1.31 -26.03 4.48
N GLU A 4 2.26 -25.25 4.00
CA GLU A 4 3.19 -24.47 4.83
C GLU A 4 3.15 -23.00 4.44
N LEU A 5 3.29 -22.11 5.43
CA LEU A 5 3.48 -20.69 5.17
C LEU A 5 4.92 -20.45 4.71
N VAL A 6 5.07 -19.81 3.56
CA VAL A 6 6.39 -19.54 2.94
C VAL A 6 6.83 -18.11 3.15
N ALA A 7 5.90 -17.15 3.06
CA ALA A 7 6.20 -15.74 3.28
C ALA A 7 4.90 -14.95 3.47
N TYR A 8 5.02 -13.73 3.99
CA TYR A 8 3.94 -12.75 4.04
C TYR A 8 4.51 -11.34 4.04
N SER A 9 3.67 -10.32 3.87
CA SER A 9 4.10 -8.92 3.93
C SER A 9 4.62 -8.56 5.32
N GLN A 10 5.90 -8.21 5.40
CA GLN A 10 6.57 -7.81 6.64
C GLN A 10 6.87 -6.31 6.64
N ALA A 11 7.09 -5.76 7.84
CA ALA A 11 7.52 -4.38 8.01
C ALA A 11 8.84 -4.14 7.31
N ASN A 12 8.98 -2.97 6.67
CA ASN A 12 10.28 -2.51 6.24
C ASN A 12 11.19 -2.31 7.49
N PRO A 13 12.32 -3.04 7.59
CA PRO A 13 13.17 -3.02 8.78
C PRO A 13 13.88 -1.67 9.00
N ALA A 14 13.91 -0.80 7.98
CA ALA A 14 14.48 0.55 8.09
C ALA A 14 13.52 1.57 8.71
N LEU A 15 12.28 1.19 9.03
CA LEU A 15 11.30 2.08 9.62
C LEU A 15 11.45 2.11 11.15
N ASP A 16 12.04 3.18 11.65
CA ASP A 16 12.06 3.52 13.08
C ASP A 16 10.94 4.53 13.38
N PRO A 17 10.00 4.24 14.30
CA PRO A 17 8.99 5.21 14.72
C PRO A 17 9.56 6.56 15.17
N ALA A 18 10.74 6.58 15.79
CA ALA A 18 11.36 7.80 16.28
C ALA A 18 11.77 8.74 15.14
N ASP A 19 12.32 8.19 14.06
CA ASP A 19 12.72 8.93 12.86
C ASP A 19 11.50 9.48 12.10
N LEU A 20 10.32 8.89 12.30
CA LEU A 20 9.09 9.20 11.57
C LEU A 20 8.22 10.28 12.21
N LEU A 21 8.37 10.53 13.51
CA LEU A 21 7.52 11.47 14.27
C LEU A 21 7.59 12.90 13.72
N GLU A 22 8.74 13.30 13.17
CA GLU A 22 8.95 14.64 12.61
C GLU A 22 8.56 14.73 11.12
N MET A 23 8.46 13.60 10.43
CA MET A 23 8.23 13.54 8.97
C MET A 23 6.75 13.53 8.59
N SER A 24 5.94 12.72 9.28
CA SER A 24 4.50 12.59 8.98
C SER A 24 3.70 11.89 10.08
N ASP A 25 2.40 11.73 9.86
CA ASP A 25 1.54 10.92 10.73
C ASP A 25 1.78 9.40 10.58
N LEU A 26 2.77 8.99 9.79
CA LEU A 26 3.12 7.59 9.56
C LEU A 26 3.51 6.85 10.83
N ALA A 27 4.16 7.50 11.81
CA ALA A 27 4.49 6.89 13.10
C ALA A 27 3.26 6.31 13.83
N THR A 28 2.04 6.77 13.51
CA THR A 28 0.81 6.23 14.09
C THR A 28 0.52 4.78 13.68
N ILE A 29 1.16 4.24 12.63
CA ILE A 29 0.98 2.84 12.22
C ILE A 29 1.33 1.87 13.35
N TRP A 30 2.28 2.19 14.25
CA TRP A 30 2.61 1.36 15.41
C TRP A 30 1.63 1.48 16.58
N ASN A 31 0.68 2.43 16.54
CA ASN A 31 -0.37 2.52 17.56
C ASN A 31 -1.49 1.49 17.33
N GLY A 32 -1.47 0.76 16.20
CA GLY A 32 -2.45 -0.28 15.92
C GLY A 32 -2.37 -1.44 16.92
N ALA A 33 -3.53 -1.93 17.34
CA ALA A 33 -3.66 -2.93 18.40
C ALA A 33 -3.71 -4.38 17.87
N SER A 34 -2.95 -4.69 16.81
CA SER A 34 -2.87 -6.05 16.27
C SER A 34 -1.52 -6.33 15.59
N THR A 35 -1.48 -7.30 14.67
CA THR A 35 -0.29 -7.63 13.89
C THR A 35 0.12 -6.44 13.00
N TYR A 36 1.41 -6.35 12.67
CA TYR A 36 1.87 -5.30 11.76
C TYR A 36 1.15 -5.29 10.40
N PRO A 37 0.87 -6.45 9.75
CA PRO A 37 0.02 -6.49 8.56
C PRO A 37 -1.35 -5.81 8.74
N GLU A 38 -2.02 -6.03 9.87
CA GLU A 38 -3.29 -5.36 10.16
C GLU A 38 -3.12 -3.88 10.46
N ASN A 39 -2.01 -3.48 11.06
CA ASN A 39 -1.69 -2.09 11.26
C ASN A 39 -1.54 -1.35 9.91
N VAL A 40 -0.93 -1.97 8.89
CA VAL A 40 -0.90 -1.42 7.52
C VAL A 40 -2.31 -1.29 6.93
N ILE A 41 -3.16 -2.31 7.10
CA ILE A 41 -4.57 -2.28 6.62
C ILE A 41 -5.36 -1.15 7.30
N GLU A 42 -5.28 -1.05 8.63
CA GLU A 42 -5.97 0.00 9.39
C GLU A 42 -5.44 1.37 8.99
N TYR A 43 -4.13 1.53 8.87
CA TYR A 43 -3.48 2.77 8.45
C TYR A 43 -3.96 3.20 7.06
N ALA A 44 -3.95 2.29 6.07
CA ALA A 44 -4.45 2.54 4.72
C ALA A 44 -5.92 2.99 4.74
N GLY A 45 -6.77 2.30 5.49
CA GLY A 45 -8.17 2.71 5.68
C GLY A 45 -8.31 4.08 6.34
N ARG A 46 -7.44 4.43 7.28
CA ARG A 46 -7.47 5.73 7.98
C ARG A 46 -6.90 6.88 7.16
N VAL A 47 -5.95 6.63 6.26
CA VAL A 47 -5.44 7.61 5.28
C VAL A 47 -6.59 8.14 4.43
N CYS A 48 -7.51 7.26 3.97
CA CYS A 48 -8.68 7.64 3.18
C CYS A 48 -9.55 8.73 3.83
N TYR A 49 -9.61 8.77 5.17
CA TYR A 49 -10.43 9.68 5.95
C TYR A 49 -9.62 10.69 6.78
N ARG A 50 -8.29 10.78 6.60
CA ARG A 50 -7.36 11.61 7.40
C ARG A 50 -7.58 11.41 8.92
N SER A 51 -7.63 10.14 9.33
CA SER A 51 -7.99 9.72 10.70
C SER A 51 -6.93 8.82 11.37
N THR A 52 -5.69 8.87 10.88
CA THR A 52 -4.49 8.14 11.37
C THR A 52 -4.20 8.40 12.85
N HIS A 53 -4.48 9.59 13.37
CA HIS A 53 -4.43 9.89 14.81
C HIS A 53 -5.34 9.00 15.68
N ARG A 54 -6.28 8.26 15.07
CA ARG A 54 -7.16 7.29 15.74
C ARG A 54 -6.69 5.84 15.61
N MET A 55 -5.51 5.57 15.06
CA MET A 55 -4.92 4.23 15.01
C MET A 55 -5.03 3.54 16.39
N GLY A 56 -5.49 2.28 16.41
CA GLY A 56 -5.63 1.48 17.63
C GLY A 56 -6.87 1.78 18.49
N THR A 57 -7.52 2.93 18.31
CA THR A 57 -8.68 3.34 19.14
C THR A 57 -9.98 2.59 18.85
N ALA A 58 -10.04 1.87 17.72
CA ALA A 58 -11.23 1.14 17.29
C ALA A 58 -10.89 -0.34 17.04
N PRO A 59 -10.91 -1.21 18.07
CA PRO A 59 -10.44 -2.59 17.96
C PRO A 59 -11.12 -3.42 16.86
N ARG A 60 -12.39 -3.10 16.55
CA ARG A 60 -13.20 -3.75 15.51
C ARG A 60 -13.15 -3.07 14.15
N PHE A 61 -12.24 -2.10 13.92
CA PHE A 61 -12.20 -1.33 12.67
C PHE A 61 -12.18 -2.23 11.43
N ILE A 62 -11.19 -3.12 11.32
CA ILE A 62 -11.04 -4.04 10.18
C ILE A 62 -12.24 -4.99 10.06
N VAL A 63 -12.65 -5.61 11.18
CA VAL A 63 -13.82 -6.52 11.23
C VAL A 63 -15.07 -5.83 10.66
N ASN A 64 -15.32 -4.59 11.06
CA ASN A 64 -16.49 -3.84 10.60
C ASN A 64 -16.38 -3.48 9.11
N ARG A 65 -15.19 -3.11 8.62
CA ARG A 65 -14.97 -2.83 7.18
C ARG A 65 -15.22 -4.08 6.32
N VAL A 66 -14.73 -5.24 6.75
CA VAL A 66 -14.98 -6.53 6.08
C VAL A 66 -16.48 -6.85 6.08
N LYS A 67 -17.16 -6.71 7.22
CA LYS A 67 -18.62 -6.93 7.32
C LYS A 67 -19.45 -5.99 6.44
N GLU A 68 -18.98 -4.78 6.24
CA GLU A 68 -19.62 -3.77 5.37
C GLU A 68 -19.29 -3.98 3.88
N GLY A 69 -18.41 -4.93 3.54
CA GLY A 69 -17.95 -5.16 2.16
C GLY A 69 -16.93 -4.12 1.66
N HIS A 70 -16.40 -3.28 2.55
CA HIS A 70 -15.33 -2.31 2.26
C HIS A 70 -13.97 -3.02 2.33
N GLU A 71 -13.77 -3.96 1.43
CA GLU A 71 -12.64 -4.91 1.43
C GLU A 71 -11.45 -4.44 0.58
N ASP A 72 -11.53 -3.28 -0.06
CA ASP A 72 -10.41 -2.68 -0.80
C ASP A 72 -9.19 -2.45 0.10
N ILE A 73 -9.41 -2.06 1.36
CA ILE A 73 -8.32 -1.76 2.31
C ILE A 73 -7.55 -3.02 2.76
N ILE A 74 -8.12 -4.22 2.62
CA ILE A 74 -7.46 -5.48 3.03
C ILE A 74 -6.59 -6.06 1.91
N GLU A 75 -6.55 -5.43 0.73
CA GLU A 75 -5.73 -5.90 -0.39
C GLU A 75 -4.23 -5.58 -0.25
N HIS A 76 -3.84 -4.80 0.76
CA HIS A 76 -2.47 -4.30 0.94
C HIS A 76 -1.47 -5.32 1.52
N ILE A 77 -1.95 -6.50 1.94
CA ILE A 77 -1.14 -7.56 2.56
C ILE A 77 -1.24 -8.82 1.70
N VAL A 78 -0.08 -9.39 1.38
CA VAL A 78 0.08 -10.63 0.63
C VAL A 78 0.64 -11.72 1.55
N ALA A 79 0.14 -12.94 1.38
CA ALA A 79 0.68 -14.13 1.99
C ALA A 79 0.88 -15.22 0.94
N THR A 80 1.96 -15.97 1.11
CA THR A 80 2.40 -17.04 0.22
C THR A 80 2.46 -18.34 1.00
N VAL A 81 1.77 -19.37 0.49
CA VAL A 81 1.83 -20.72 1.03
C VAL A 81 2.41 -21.68 -0.01
N ARG A 82 3.04 -22.75 0.45
CA ARG A 82 3.44 -23.88 -0.38
C ARG A 82 2.52 -25.05 -0.11
N VAL A 83 2.06 -25.67 -1.19
CA VAL A 83 1.12 -26.78 -1.16
C VAL A 83 1.78 -28.02 -1.76
N ARG A 84 1.83 -29.09 -0.98
CA ARG A 84 2.42 -30.39 -1.38
C ARG A 84 1.33 -31.46 -1.45
N ASN A 85 1.56 -32.47 -2.29
CA ASN A 85 0.69 -33.63 -2.45
C ASN A 85 -0.78 -33.24 -2.78
N SER A 86 -0.96 -32.29 -3.70
CA SER A 86 -2.25 -31.78 -4.17
C SER A 86 -2.09 -30.90 -5.40
N ASP A 87 -3.00 -31.01 -6.37
CA ASP A 87 -3.10 -30.11 -7.54
C ASP A 87 -4.23 -29.07 -7.39
N GLU A 88 -4.87 -29.01 -6.22
CA GLU A 88 -5.88 -28.00 -5.86
C GLU A 88 -5.48 -26.54 -6.17
N PRO A 89 -4.20 -26.11 -6.02
CA PRO A 89 -3.78 -24.76 -6.38
C PRO A 89 -4.16 -24.32 -7.81
N LEU A 90 -4.12 -25.23 -8.79
CA LEU A 90 -4.57 -24.93 -10.16
C LEU A 90 -6.05 -24.53 -10.18
N ARG A 91 -6.88 -25.23 -9.42
CA ARG A 91 -8.30 -24.90 -9.27
C ARG A 91 -8.49 -23.56 -8.56
N TRP A 92 -7.68 -23.26 -7.54
CA TRP A 92 -7.77 -21.97 -6.82
C TRP A 92 -7.51 -20.81 -7.78
N ARG A 93 -6.48 -20.91 -8.64
CA ARG A 93 -6.17 -19.95 -9.72
C ARG A 93 -7.33 -19.74 -10.68
N MET A 94 -8.01 -20.82 -11.08
CA MET A 94 -9.16 -20.77 -11.99
C MET A 94 -10.36 -20.08 -11.34
N LEU A 95 -10.57 -20.30 -10.05
CA LEU A 95 -11.70 -19.77 -9.31
C LEU A 95 -11.49 -18.33 -8.84
N ASN A 96 -10.25 -17.92 -8.60
CA ASN A 96 -9.87 -16.55 -8.35
C ASN A 96 -8.54 -16.24 -9.07
N ARG A 97 -8.65 -15.50 -10.18
CA ARG A 97 -7.50 -15.19 -11.05
C ARG A 97 -6.45 -14.27 -10.41
N HIS A 98 -6.69 -13.77 -9.21
CA HIS A 98 -5.76 -12.92 -8.47
C HIS A 98 -4.94 -13.70 -7.43
N SER A 99 -5.14 -15.02 -7.35
CA SER A 99 -4.21 -15.94 -6.69
C SER A 99 -3.11 -16.30 -7.68
N GLU A 100 -1.85 -15.97 -7.43
CA GLU A 100 -0.76 -16.42 -8.30
C GLU A 100 -0.30 -17.82 -7.90
N VAL A 101 0.00 -18.65 -8.88
CA VAL A 101 0.33 -20.07 -8.69
C VAL A 101 1.48 -20.47 -9.60
N THR A 102 2.53 -21.04 -9.01
CA THR A 102 3.72 -21.56 -9.72
C THR A 102 4.06 -22.96 -9.20
N GLN A 103 4.43 -23.87 -10.11
CA GLN A 103 4.92 -25.20 -9.72
C GLN A 103 6.43 -25.15 -9.52
N GLU A 104 6.91 -25.66 -8.39
CA GLU A 104 8.34 -25.81 -8.10
C GLU A 104 8.88 -27.14 -8.67
N ALA A 105 10.21 -27.23 -8.78
CA ALA A 105 10.90 -28.39 -9.37
C ALA A 105 10.63 -29.72 -8.61
N ASP A 106 10.31 -29.64 -7.32
CA ASP A 106 9.95 -30.80 -6.49
C ASP A 106 8.47 -31.22 -6.62
N GLY A 107 7.72 -30.59 -7.54
CA GLY A 107 6.31 -30.84 -7.81
C GLY A 107 5.34 -30.17 -6.83
N SER A 108 5.84 -29.42 -5.84
CA SER A 108 4.98 -28.61 -4.98
C SER A 108 4.55 -27.31 -5.66
N TRP A 109 3.55 -26.65 -5.07
CA TRP A 109 2.93 -25.45 -5.63
C TRP A 109 3.08 -24.27 -4.69
N LEU A 110 3.62 -23.16 -5.18
CA LEU A 110 3.56 -21.87 -4.51
C LEU A 110 2.27 -21.15 -4.85
N VAL A 111 1.61 -20.61 -3.84
CA VAL A 111 0.37 -19.86 -3.97
C VAL A 111 0.50 -18.54 -3.23
N SER A 112 0.51 -17.42 -3.96
CA SER A 112 0.51 -16.06 -3.37
C SER A 112 -0.79 -15.36 -3.64
N ALA A 113 -1.39 -14.77 -2.60
CA ALA A 113 -2.56 -13.94 -2.77
C ALA A 113 -2.66 -12.87 -1.68
N ASN A 114 -3.34 -11.78 -1.98
CA ASN A 114 -3.66 -10.78 -0.96
C ASN A 114 -4.76 -11.27 0.00
N THR A 115 -4.92 -10.61 1.15
CA THR A 115 -5.87 -11.11 2.17
C THR A 115 -7.33 -11.09 1.71
N ARG A 116 -7.71 -10.23 0.75
CA ARG A 116 -9.05 -10.24 0.14
C ARG A 116 -9.28 -11.50 -0.72
N VAL A 117 -8.29 -11.90 -1.49
CA VAL A 117 -8.37 -13.13 -2.31
C VAL A 117 -8.47 -14.36 -1.41
N TRP A 118 -7.65 -14.43 -0.36
CA TRP A 118 -7.77 -15.50 0.64
C TRP A 118 -9.14 -15.53 1.32
N LEU A 119 -9.67 -14.36 1.70
CA LEU A 119 -11.01 -14.22 2.28
C LEU A 119 -12.10 -14.76 1.33
N ASP A 120 -12.05 -14.40 0.04
CA ASP A 120 -12.96 -14.93 -0.99
C ASP A 120 -12.87 -16.46 -1.11
N LEU A 121 -11.65 -17.02 -1.17
CA LEU A 121 -11.45 -18.47 -1.25
C LEU A 121 -12.05 -19.18 -0.02
N PHE A 122 -11.80 -18.66 1.18
CA PHE A 122 -12.31 -19.25 2.42
C PHE A 122 -13.84 -19.19 2.51
N ARG A 123 -14.47 -18.08 2.11
CA ARG A 123 -15.94 -17.96 2.04
C ARG A 123 -16.57 -19.00 1.13
N ARG A 124 -15.82 -19.47 0.13
CA ARG A 124 -16.23 -20.50 -0.83
C ARG A 124 -15.84 -21.92 -0.41
N GLY A 125 -15.28 -22.08 0.78
CA GLY A 125 -14.82 -23.38 1.31
C GLY A 125 -13.53 -23.90 0.66
N ILE A 126 -12.75 -23.03 0.02
CA ILE A 126 -11.54 -23.38 -0.74
C ILE A 126 -10.30 -23.04 0.09
N GLY A 127 -9.29 -23.92 0.11
CA GLY A 127 -7.99 -23.66 0.73
C GLY A 127 -8.04 -23.51 2.26
N LEU A 128 -9.07 -24.01 2.93
CA LEU A 128 -9.28 -23.86 4.38
C LEU A 128 -8.09 -24.34 5.24
N GLN A 129 -7.27 -25.25 4.73
CA GLN A 129 -6.06 -25.73 5.40
C GLN A 129 -4.99 -24.62 5.54
N ALA A 130 -5.06 -23.55 4.74
CA ALA A 130 -4.19 -22.38 4.86
C ALA A 130 -4.69 -21.40 5.93
N MET A 131 -5.98 -21.45 6.28
CA MET A 131 -6.65 -20.48 7.16
C MET A 131 -5.94 -20.23 8.50
N PRO A 132 -5.40 -21.24 9.21
CA PRO A 132 -4.70 -21.00 10.47
C PRO A 132 -3.50 -20.05 10.32
N PHE A 133 -2.74 -20.17 9.22
CA PHE A 133 -1.61 -19.27 8.94
C PHE A 133 -2.10 -17.86 8.63
N LEU A 134 -3.17 -17.74 7.86
CA LEU A 134 -3.76 -16.46 7.48
C LEU A 134 -4.40 -15.75 8.68
N GLN A 135 -5.03 -16.47 9.59
CA GLN A 135 -5.53 -15.94 10.87
C GLN A 135 -4.39 -15.47 11.79
N ALA A 136 -3.23 -16.13 11.78
CA ALA A 136 -2.06 -15.66 12.51
C ALA A 136 -1.49 -14.34 11.93
N ILE A 137 -1.60 -14.15 10.62
CA ILE A 137 -1.12 -12.93 9.93
C ILE A 137 -2.11 -11.77 10.08
N ALA A 138 -3.41 -12.00 9.86
CA ALA A 138 -4.45 -10.97 9.82
C ALA A 138 -5.75 -11.43 10.51
N PRO A 139 -5.74 -11.54 11.86
CA PRO A 139 -6.82 -12.16 12.61
C PRO A 139 -8.19 -11.47 12.48
N LYS A 140 -8.22 -10.14 12.45
CA LYS A 140 -9.44 -9.32 12.29
C LYS A 140 -10.00 -9.38 10.86
N VAL A 141 -9.16 -9.59 9.84
CA VAL A 141 -9.64 -9.82 8.47
C VAL A 141 -10.47 -11.10 8.40
N TYR A 142 -9.99 -12.18 9.02
CA TYR A 142 -10.63 -13.50 8.98
C TYR A 142 -11.51 -13.80 10.21
N ALA A 143 -11.90 -12.78 10.96
CA ALA A 143 -12.66 -12.92 12.20
C ALA A 143 -14.05 -13.57 12.00
N GLU A 144 -14.59 -13.56 10.78
CA GLU A 144 -15.85 -14.24 10.45
C GLU A 144 -15.76 -15.78 10.50
N PHE A 145 -14.55 -16.33 10.47
CA PHE A 145 -14.31 -17.78 10.57
C PHE A 145 -13.84 -18.23 11.95
N ALA A 146 -13.56 -17.29 12.87
CA ALA A 146 -13.30 -17.63 14.25
C ALA A 146 -14.61 -18.15 14.87
N ALA A 147 -14.58 -19.33 15.48
CA ALA A 147 -15.75 -19.97 16.09
C ALA A 147 -16.53 -18.96 16.96
N ASP A 148 -17.83 -18.81 16.68
CA ASP A 148 -18.84 -17.96 17.34
C ASP A 148 -18.30 -16.93 18.35
N ILE A 149 -17.91 -15.75 17.87
CA ILE A 149 -17.93 -14.55 18.70
C ILE A 149 -19.42 -14.24 18.95
N PRO A 150 -19.94 -14.31 20.18
CA PRO A 150 -21.36 -14.11 20.43
C PRO A 150 -21.81 -12.75 19.87
N SER A 151 -22.86 -12.78 19.07
CA SER A 151 -23.59 -11.62 18.57
C SER A 151 -24.36 -10.95 19.72
N GLY A 152 -23.64 -10.28 20.61
CA GLY A 152 -24.22 -9.51 21.70
C GLY A 152 -23.71 -8.08 21.70
N ASN A 153 -24.61 -7.11 21.67
CA ASN A 153 -24.37 -5.70 22.00
C ASN A 153 -24.04 -5.50 23.50
N GLY A 154 -23.22 -6.38 24.09
CA GLY A 154 -22.77 -6.31 25.47
C GLY A 154 -21.33 -5.85 25.55
N ALA A 155 -21.03 -4.88 26.41
CA ALA A 155 -19.72 -4.26 26.63
C ALA A 155 -18.62 -5.19 27.19
N HIS A 156 -18.78 -6.51 27.09
CA HIS A 156 -17.79 -7.51 27.47
C HIS A 156 -17.84 -8.68 26.47
N ALA A 157 -17.31 -8.47 25.27
CA ALA A 157 -16.94 -9.58 24.41
C ALA A 157 -15.74 -10.30 25.08
N PRO A 158 -15.72 -11.64 25.16
CA PRO A 158 -14.54 -12.35 25.61
C PRO A 158 -13.36 -11.97 24.70
N GLU A 159 -12.21 -11.65 25.29
CA GLU A 159 -10.98 -11.46 24.53
C GLU A 159 -10.77 -12.71 23.66
N PRO A 160 -10.60 -12.55 22.33
CA PRO A 160 -10.29 -13.69 21.48
C PRO A 160 -9.03 -14.37 22.03
N ALA A 161 -9.06 -15.70 22.13
CA ALA A 161 -7.90 -16.50 22.53
C ALA A 161 -6.66 -15.97 21.79
N ALA A 162 -5.57 -15.70 22.53
CA ALA A 162 -4.37 -15.09 21.98
C ALA A 162 -3.89 -15.89 20.77
N ILE A 163 -4.04 -15.30 19.59
CA ILE A 163 -3.62 -15.92 18.34
C ILE A 163 -2.09 -15.93 18.36
N PRO A 164 -1.44 -17.10 18.22
CA PRO A 164 0.02 -17.16 18.24
C PRO A 164 0.58 -16.24 17.16
N PRO A 165 1.68 -15.51 17.44
CA PRO A 165 2.27 -14.61 16.46
C PRO A 165 2.66 -15.40 15.21
N PRO A 166 2.59 -14.78 14.02
CA PRO A 166 3.04 -15.44 12.80
C PRO A 166 4.52 -15.84 12.95
N PRO A 167 4.95 -16.95 12.34
CA PRO A 167 6.34 -17.38 12.43
C PRO A 167 7.28 -16.29 11.91
N ALA A 168 8.39 -16.07 12.60
CA ALA A 168 9.41 -15.15 12.13
C ALA A 168 10.01 -15.66 10.82
N MET A 169 10.10 -14.80 9.82
CA MET A 169 10.78 -15.11 8.56
C MET A 169 12.28 -14.86 8.69
N PRO A 170 13.13 -15.47 7.83
CA PRO A 170 14.55 -15.18 7.79
C PRO A 170 14.79 -13.68 7.60
N SER A 171 15.71 -13.11 8.37
CA SER A 171 16.17 -11.75 8.13
C SER A 171 16.88 -11.69 6.78
N LEU A 172 16.46 -10.78 5.91
CA LEU A 172 17.21 -10.48 4.70
C LEU A 172 18.47 -9.68 5.11
N ASP A 173 19.65 -10.16 4.71
CA ASP A 173 20.92 -9.46 4.91
C ASP A 173 21.03 -8.32 3.88
N LEU A 174 20.29 -7.24 4.15
CA LEU A 174 20.17 -6.08 3.28
C LEU A 174 20.85 -4.86 3.91
N ASP A 175 21.55 -4.07 3.11
CA ASP A 175 21.84 -2.68 3.47
C ASP A 175 20.53 -1.90 3.48
N THR A 176 19.96 -1.72 4.68
CA THR A 176 18.66 -1.08 4.87
C THR A 176 18.71 0.43 4.71
N SER A 177 19.87 1.05 4.46
CA SER A 177 19.99 2.51 4.31
C SER A 177 19.12 3.04 3.17
N CYS A 178 19.06 2.33 2.04
CA CYS A 178 18.22 2.66 0.88
C CYS A 178 16.72 2.46 1.13
N LEU A 179 16.35 1.73 2.18
CA LEU A 179 14.95 1.47 2.54
C LEU A 179 14.39 2.52 3.52
N ARG A 180 15.20 3.47 3.99
CA ARG A 180 14.70 4.59 4.81
C ARG A 180 13.70 5.44 4.01
N PRO A 181 12.69 6.05 4.68
CA PRO A 181 11.79 7.01 4.06
C PRO A 181 12.58 8.08 3.30
N ARG A 182 12.11 8.44 2.10
CA ARG A 182 12.75 9.44 1.24
C ARG A 182 11.86 10.67 1.16
N GLU A 183 12.46 11.84 1.38
CA GLU A 183 11.80 13.14 1.28
C GLU A 183 12.58 14.05 0.32
N GLU A 184 11.89 14.58 -0.69
CA GLU A 184 12.44 15.52 -1.67
C GLU A 184 11.45 16.67 -1.92
N GLY A 185 11.63 17.76 -1.14
CA GLY A 185 10.62 18.80 -1.07
C GLY A 185 9.32 18.23 -0.48
N PRO A 186 8.15 18.42 -1.11
CA PRO A 186 6.92 17.83 -0.59
C PRO A 186 6.89 16.31 -0.76
N LEU A 187 7.48 15.77 -1.84
CA LEU A 187 7.40 14.36 -2.21
C LEU A 187 8.02 13.49 -1.11
N ARG A 188 7.21 12.62 -0.51
CA ARG A 188 7.66 11.60 0.44
C ARG A 188 7.28 10.21 -0.07
N VAL A 189 8.26 9.30 -0.08
CA VAL A 189 8.12 7.91 -0.52
C VAL A 189 8.59 7.00 0.60
N THR A 190 7.69 6.13 1.05
CA THR A 190 7.98 5.16 2.11
C THR A 190 7.55 3.76 1.68
N LEU A 191 8.48 2.80 1.72
CA LEU A 191 8.13 1.39 1.66
C LEU A 191 7.57 0.96 3.04
N LEU A 192 6.27 0.68 3.11
CA LEU A 192 5.62 0.24 4.35
C LEU A 192 5.90 -1.23 4.63
N ALA A 193 5.62 -2.06 3.63
CA ALA A 193 5.72 -3.50 3.77
C ALA A 193 6.11 -4.15 2.46
N PHE A 194 6.76 -5.31 2.52
CA PHE A 194 7.03 -6.12 1.35
C PHE A 194 7.09 -7.60 1.71
N THR A 195 6.97 -8.44 0.71
CA THR A 195 7.19 -9.88 0.80
C THR A 195 7.99 -10.32 -0.42
N GLN A 196 8.96 -11.20 -0.19
CA GLN A 196 9.76 -11.83 -1.22
C GLN A 196 9.98 -13.27 -0.78
N PRO A 197 9.15 -14.21 -1.26
CA PRO A 197 9.37 -15.62 -0.98
C PRO A 197 10.74 -16.05 -1.52
N GLY A 198 11.48 -16.85 -0.77
CA GLY A 198 12.78 -17.40 -1.19
C GLY A 198 12.58 -18.42 -2.31
N ILE A 199 12.55 -17.94 -3.55
CA ILE A 199 12.35 -18.73 -4.77
C ILE A 199 13.58 -18.54 -5.63
N ASP A 200 14.18 -19.62 -6.13
CA ASP A 200 15.42 -19.52 -6.93
C ASP A 200 15.16 -18.97 -8.34
N ASP A 201 13.94 -19.11 -8.87
CA ASP A 201 13.54 -18.63 -10.18
C ASP A 201 13.07 -17.16 -10.15
N ALA A 202 13.78 -16.28 -10.87
CA ALA A 202 13.48 -14.86 -10.95
C ALA A 202 12.12 -14.57 -11.62
N GLU A 203 11.67 -15.40 -12.56
CA GLU A 203 10.35 -15.25 -13.18
C GLU A 203 9.24 -15.51 -12.15
N ALA A 204 9.35 -16.56 -11.35
CA ALA A 204 8.47 -16.81 -10.22
C ALA A 204 8.55 -15.70 -9.14
N GLN A 205 9.76 -15.20 -8.81
CA GLN A 205 9.91 -14.09 -7.86
C GLN A 205 9.10 -12.85 -8.29
N LEU A 206 9.05 -12.57 -9.60
CA LEU A 206 8.29 -11.45 -10.17
C LEU A 206 6.79 -11.52 -9.82
N HIS A 207 6.21 -12.73 -9.80
CA HIS A 207 4.78 -12.93 -9.55
C HIS A 207 4.43 -13.11 -8.08
N HIS A 208 5.36 -13.63 -7.28
CA HIS A 208 5.12 -13.97 -5.88
C HIS A 208 5.61 -12.91 -4.88
N GLY A 209 6.55 -12.03 -5.29
CA GLY A 209 6.96 -10.87 -4.52
C GLY A 209 5.97 -9.70 -4.61
N SER A 210 5.85 -8.92 -3.54
CA SER A 210 4.98 -7.75 -3.49
C SER A 210 5.50 -6.68 -2.55
N ALA A 211 5.17 -5.42 -2.85
CA ALA A 211 5.50 -4.28 -2.00
C ALA A 211 4.34 -3.29 -1.90
N THR A 212 4.23 -2.69 -0.72
CA THR A 212 3.24 -1.69 -0.34
C THR A 212 3.96 -0.41 0.03
N PHE A 213 3.70 0.64 -0.74
CA PHE A 213 4.26 1.97 -0.53
C PHE A 213 3.21 2.96 -0.02
N PHE A 214 3.67 3.93 0.76
CA PHE A 214 2.95 5.14 1.09
C PHE A 214 3.60 6.32 0.40
N PHE A 215 2.79 7.06 -0.37
CA PHE A 215 3.22 8.27 -1.05
C PHE A 215 2.49 9.47 -0.46
N GLU A 216 3.25 10.51 -0.12
CA GLU A 216 2.74 11.79 0.37
C GLU A 216 3.37 12.95 -0.40
N GLY A 217 2.76 14.15 -0.31
CA GLY A 217 3.30 15.31 -1.00
C GLY A 217 3.23 15.24 -2.51
N ILE A 218 2.34 14.38 -3.05
CA ILE A 218 2.14 14.23 -4.48
C ILE A 218 0.83 14.87 -4.92
N SER A 219 0.77 15.30 -6.16
CA SER A 219 -0.37 15.97 -6.75
C SER A 219 -1.48 14.99 -7.11
N ARG A 220 -2.72 15.50 -7.19
CA ARG A 220 -3.82 14.76 -7.81
C ARG A 220 -3.49 14.38 -9.25
N ALA A 221 -2.78 15.21 -10.02
CA ALA A 221 -2.29 14.84 -11.35
C ALA A 221 -1.36 13.62 -11.35
N CYS A 222 -0.45 13.51 -10.37
CA CYS A 222 0.42 12.34 -10.22
C CYS A 222 -0.40 11.09 -9.91
N THR A 223 -1.28 11.15 -8.90
CA THR A 223 -2.12 9.99 -8.57
C THR A 223 -3.04 9.57 -9.72
N HIS A 224 -3.55 10.52 -10.53
CA HIS A 224 -4.39 10.20 -11.67
C HIS A 224 -3.63 9.48 -12.81
N GLN A 225 -2.31 9.56 -12.83
CA GLN A 225 -1.45 8.72 -13.67
C GLN A 225 -1.14 7.37 -12.99
N LEU A 226 -0.88 7.38 -11.69
CA LEU A 226 -0.57 6.17 -10.89
C LEU A 226 -1.72 5.16 -10.89
N VAL A 227 -2.95 5.60 -10.65
CA VAL A 227 -4.13 4.70 -10.57
C VAL A 227 -4.55 4.11 -11.93
N ARG A 228 -3.87 4.46 -13.02
CA ARG A 228 -4.05 3.83 -14.35
C ARG A 228 -3.33 2.48 -14.45
N HIS A 229 -2.44 2.18 -13.51
CA HIS A 229 -1.81 0.87 -13.35
C HIS A 229 -2.77 -0.05 -12.59
N ARG A 230 -3.52 -0.85 -13.35
CA ARG A 230 -4.72 -1.57 -12.87
C ARG A 230 -4.42 -2.82 -12.03
N LEU A 231 -3.21 -3.35 -12.10
CA LEU A 231 -2.79 -4.51 -11.32
C LEU A 231 -2.22 -4.05 -9.98
N ALA A 232 -3.05 -3.33 -9.22
CA ALA A 232 -2.66 -2.63 -8.01
C ALA A 232 -3.86 -2.41 -7.08
N SER A 233 -3.56 -2.22 -5.81
CA SER A 233 -4.54 -1.85 -4.78
C SER A 233 -4.20 -0.48 -4.21
N PHE A 234 -5.23 0.37 -4.04
CA PHE A 234 -5.07 1.77 -3.69
C PHE A 234 -5.97 2.17 -2.52
N SER A 235 -5.40 2.82 -1.51
CA SER A 235 -6.14 3.54 -0.47
C SER A 235 -5.71 4.99 -0.48
N GLN A 236 -6.54 5.85 -1.09
CA GLN A 236 -6.23 7.26 -1.32
C GLN A 236 -7.02 8.18 -0.41
N GLU A 237 -6.36 9.23 0.09
CA GLU A 237 -7.02 10.32 0.81
C GLU A 237 -8.22 10.88 0.00
N SER A 238 -9.39 10.92 0.64
CA SER A 238 -10.63 11.31 -0.02
C SER A 238 -10.96 12.79 0.19
N GLN A 239 -10.97 13.55 -0.91
CA GLN A 239 -11.49 14.92 -0.95
C GLN A 239 -13.00 15.05 -0.61
N ARG A 240 -13.74 13.94 -0.47
CA ARG A 240 -15.15 13.98 -0.02
C ARG A 240 -15.25 14.14 1.50
N TYR A 241 -14.28 13.60 2.23
CA TYR A 241 -14.31 13.54 3.70
C TYR A 241 -13.34 14.54 4.34
N VAL A 242 -12.16 14.73 3.75
CA VAL A 242 -11.15 15.65 4.26
C VAL A 242 -11.62 17.09 4.14
N GLY A 243 -11.66 17.78 5.27
CA GLY A 243 -12.06 19.19 5.35
C GLY A 243 -10.92 20.11 4.94
N LEU A 244 -10.89 20.48 3.66
CA LEU A 244 -9.98 21.51 3.15
C LEU A 244 -10.40 22.92 3.63
N ASP A 245 -11.58 23.02 4.23
CA ASP A 245 -12.16 24.22 4.83
C ASP A 245 -11.43 24.70 6.10
N LYS A 246 -10.48 23.93 6.62
CA LYS A 246 -9.57 24.35 7.69
C LYS A 246 -8.32 25.09 7.21
N GLY A 247 -8.21 25.35 5.89
CA GLY A 247 -7.03 26.00 5.30
C GLY A 247 -5.84 25.04 5.08
N GLU A 248 -6.01 23.76 5.35
CA GLU A 248 -4.97 22.72 5.37
C GLU A 248 -4.81 21.99 4.02
N TRP A 249 -4.89 22.71 2.90
CA TRP A 249 -4.56 22.12 1.61
C TRP A 249 -3.31 22.76 1.04
N SER A 250 -2.42 21.91 0.55
CA SER A 250 -1.16 22.29 -0.09
C SER A 250 -1.24 21.97 -1.58
N ALA A 251 -0.37 22.60 -2.36
CA ALA A 251 -0.26 22.33 -3.78
C ALA A 251 1.17 21.91 -4.13
N VAL A 252 1.30 20.94 -5.02
CA VAL A 252 2.58 20.57 -5.61
C VAL A 252 2.88 21.52 -6.76
N VAL A 253 3.95 22.31 -6.60
CA VAL A 253 4.40 23.29 -7.59
C VAL A 253 5.32 22.62 -8.61
N PRO A 254 4.99 22.65 -9.93
CA PRO A 254 5.90 22.13 -10.94
C PRO A 254 7.23 22.89 -10.99
N PRO A 255 8.37 22.23 -11.22
CA PRO A 255 9.69 22.88 -11.24
C PRO A 255 9.77 24.10 -12.15
N ALA A 256 9.09 24.08 -13.30
CA ALA A 256 9.05 25.18 -14.26
C ALA A 256 8.52 26.51 -13.70
N PHE A 257 7.73 26.49 -12.61
CA PHE A 257 7.25 27.71 -11.95
C PHE A 257 8.26 28.27 -10.95
N LYS A 258 9.08 27.42 -10.31
CA LYS A 258 10.06 27.84 -9.30
C LYS A 258 11.11 28.79 -9.89
N ASP A 259 11.48 28.58 -11.15
CA ASP A 259 12.48 29.38 -11.85
C ASP A 259 11.91 30.67 -12.47
N ASN A 260 10.59 30.88 -12.40
CA ASN A 260 9.90 32.04 -12.97
C ASN A 260 9.00 32.73 -11.94
N LYS A 261 9.57 33.74 -11.25
CA LYS A 261 8.86 34.50 -10.20
C LYS A 261 7.54 35.12 -10.66
N GLY A 262 7.44 35.56 -11.91
CA GLY A 262 6.20 36.12 -12.46
C GLY A 262 5.11 35.06 -12.63
N ALA A 263 5.48 33.87 -13.10
CA ALA A 263 4.55 32.74 -13.20
C ALA A 263 4.15 32.22 -11.81
N GLN A 264 5.09 32.14 -10.87
CA GLN A 264 4.80 31.76 -9.48
C GLN A 264 3.79 32.71 -8.83
N ALA A 265 3.98 34.02 -8.95
CA ALA A 265 3.05 35.00 -8.40
C ALA A 265 1.63 34.87 -8.98
N LYS A 266 1.50 34.54 -10.27
CA LYS A 266 0.20 34.29 -10.91
C LYS A 266 -0.46 33.01 -10.41
N LEU A 267 0.34 31.99 -10.09
CA LEU A 267 -0.13 30.73 -9.53
C LEU A 267 -0.64 30.92 -8.10
N ASP A 268 0.13 31.65 -7.29
CA ASP A 268 -0.21 31.98 -5.90
C ASP A 268 -1.52 32.79 -5.84
N GLU A 269 -1.65 33.83 -6.67
CA GLU A 269 -2.87 34.64 -6.81
C GLU A 269 -4.10 33.76 -7.13
N ALA A 270 -3.97 32.83 -8.07
CA ALA A 270 -5.06 31.94 -8.46
C ALA A 270 -5.45 30.96 -7.34
N TRP A 271 -4.47 30.41 -6.61
CA TRP A 271 -4.73 29.46 -5.54
C TRP A 271 -5.32 30.11 -4.30
N GLU A 272 -4.89 31.31 -3.94
CA GLU A 272 -5.51 32.11 -2.88
C GLU A 272 -6.99 32.39 -3.21
N PHE A 273 -7.28 32.81 -4.44
CA PHE A 273 -8.64 33.05 -4.90
C PHE A 273 -9.51 31.77 -4.84
N ILE A 274 -9.01 30.65 -5.36
CA ILE A 274 -9.72 29.36 -5.33
C ILE A 274 -9.99 28.90 -3.89
N GLN A 275 -9.03 29.09 -2.98
CA GLN A 275 -9.20 28.73 -1.57
C GLN A 275 -10.30 29.56 -0.90
N GLN A 276 -10.29 30.88 -1.12
CA GLN A 276 -11.33 31.77 -0.60
C GLN A 276 -12.71 31.38 -1.14
N LEU A 277 -12.83 31.16 -2.44
CA LEU A 277 -14.08 30.76 -3.08
C LEU A 277 -14.58 29.40 -2.57
N TYR A 278 -13.69 28.43 -2.36
CA TYR A 278 -14.04 27.15 -1.74
C TYR A 278 -14.67 27.36 -0.36
N LEU A 279 -14.06 28.19 0.49
CA LEU A 279 -14.58 28.49 1.83
C LEU A 279 -15.94 29.19 1.79
N GLU A 280 -16.15 30.10 0.83
CA GLU A 280 -17.44 30.76 0.61
C GLU A 280 -18.53 29.75 0.22
N LEU A 281 -18.28 28.88 -0.75
CA LEU A 281 -19.22 27.82 -1.14
C LEU A 281 -19.57 26.91 0.04
N ARG A 282 -18.60 26.60 0.90
CA ARG A 282 -18.83 25.80 2.11
C ARG A 282 -19.72 26.54 3.11
N LYS A 283 -19.54 27.86 3.31
CA LYS A 283 -20.42 28.70 4.15
C LYS A 283 -21.84 28.79 3.59
N MET A 284 -22.01 28.70 2.27
CA MET A 284 -23.32 28.64 1.60
C MET A 284 -24.00 27.26 1.71
N GLY A 285 -23.38 26.28 2.36
CA GLY A 285 -23.94 24.94 2.55
C GLY A 285 -23.63 23.93 1.45
N ILE A 286 -22.86 24.29 0.41
CA ILE A 286 -22.46 23.37 -0.66
C ILE A 286 -21.53 22.31 -0.11
N ARG A 287 -21.88 21.02 -0.24
CA ARG A 287 -21.12 19.88 0.34
C ARG A 287 -19.67 19.83 -0.15
N LYS A 288 -18.77 19.26 0.67
CA LYS A 288 -17.34 19.09 0.32
C LYS A 288 -17.14 18.37 -1.01
N GLU A 289 -17.96 17.34 -1.27
CA GLU A 289 -17.88 16.55 -2.51
C GLU A 289 -18.24 17.32 -3.77
N ASP A 290 -18.99 18.42 -3.64
CA ASP A 290 -19.41 19.30 -4.72
C ASP A 290 -18.45 20.51 -4.81
N ALA A 291 -18.10 21.14 -3.68
CA ALA A 291 -17.19 22.28 -3.63
C ALA A 291 -15.76 21.94 -4.13
N ARG A 292 -15.31 20.68 -3.98
CA ARG A 292 -13.99 20.23 -4.43
C ARG A 292 -13.76 20.36 -5.94
N PHE A 293 -14.80 20.56 -6.74
CA PHE A 293 -14.66 20.77 -8.19
C PHE A 293 -13.85 22.03 -8.54
N LEU A 294 -13.66 22.94 -7.58
CA LEU A 294 -12.75 24.09 -7.70
C LEU A 294 -11.27 23.73 -7.52
N LEU A 295 -10.95 22.59 -6.90
CA LEU A 295 -9.58 22.28 -6.52
C LEU A 295 -8.72 21.96 -7.76
N PRO A 296 -7.50 22.49 -7.82
CA PRO A 296 -6.62 22.24 -8.96
C PRO A 296 -6.08 20.82 -8.94
N ASN A 297 -5.63 20.36 -10.11
CA ASN A 297 -4.85 19.11 -10.23
C ASN A 297 -3.58 19.10 -9.37
N ALA A 298 -3.07 20.27 -9.01
CA ALA A 298 -1.90 20.44 -8.15
C ALA A 298 -2.16 20.13 -6.67
N THR A 299 -3.43 20.01 -6.23
CA THR A 299 -3.75 19.71 -4.83
C THR A 299 -3.01 18.46 -4.36
N GLU A 300 -2.30 18.60 -3.25
CA GLU A 300 -1.58 17.52 -2.59
C GLU A 300 -2.56 16.42 -2.15
N THR A 301 -2.09 15.17 -2.20
CA THR A 301 -2.81 13.99 -1.72
C THR A 301 -1.81 12.98 -1.17
N ARG A 302 -2.36 12.04 -0.39
CA ARG A 302 -1.63 10.86 0.09
C ARG A 302 -2.30 9.59 -0.40
N ILE A 303 -1.53 8.54 -0.64
CA ILE A 303 -2.04 7.27 -1.16
C ILE A 303 -1.16 6.10 -0.71
N VAL A 304 -1.79 5.04 -0.21
CA VAL A 304 -1.16 3.72 -0.03
C VAL A 304 -1.38 2.92 -1.30
N THR A 305 -0.30 2.35 -1.84
CA THR A 305 -0.29 1.61 -3.10
C THR A 305 0.41 0.28 -2.92
N SER A 306 -0.26 -0.81 -3.29
CA SER A 306 0.31 -2.16 -3.27
C SER A 306 0.27 -2.78 -4.66
N MET A 307 1.38 -3.42 -5.05
CA MET A 307 1.49 -4.18 -6.29
C MET A 307 2.38 -5.41 -6.06
N ASN A 308 2.20 -6.47 -6.85
CA ASN A 308 3.23 -7.50 -6.98
C ASN A 308 4.43 -6.96 -7.79
N PHE A 309 5.56 -7.66 -7.79
CA PHE A 309 6.75 -7.19 -8.49
C PHE A 309 6.56 -7.13 -10.00
N ALA A 310 5.72 -7.97 -10.61
CA ALA A 310 5.35 -7.87 -12.02
C ALA A 310 4.69 -6.53 -12.36
N ALA A 311 3.73 -6.10 -11.55
CA ALA A 311 3.06 -4.82 -11.72
C ALA A 311 3.98 -3.63 -11.39
N TRP A 312 4.84 -3.75 -10.36
CA TRP A 312 5.87 -2.74 -10.11
C TRP A 312 6.86 -2.63 -11.28
N SER A 313 7.34 -3.75 -11.82
CA SER A 313 8.23 -3.80 -12.98
C SER A 313 7.61 -3.07 -14.18
N HIS A 314 6.34 -3.35 -14.49
CA HIS A 314 5.61 -2.63 -15.54
C HIS A 314 5.53 -1.12 -15.25
N PHE A 315 5.17 -0.74 -14.01
CA PHE A 315 5.10 0.66 -13.60
C PHE A 315 6.45 1.37 -13.79
N LEU A 316 7.55 0.75 -13.36
CA LEU A 316 8.89 1.30 -13.39
C LEU A 316 9.39 1.50 -14.83
N TRP A 317 9.11 0.58 -15.74
CA TRP A 317 9.42 0.74 -17.16
C TRP A 317 8.77 2.00 -17.75
N LEU A 318 7.49 2.22 -17.46
CA LEU A 318 6.73 3.34 -18.01
C LEU A 318 6.95 4.66 -17.29
N ARG A 319 7.27 4.61 -15.99
CA ARG A 319 7.25 5.80 -15.14
C ARG A 319 8.63 6.17 -14.63
N ALA A 320 9.47 5.23 -14.20
CA ALA A 320 10.76 5.56 -13.61
C ALA A 320 11.86 5.80 -14.65
N VAL A 321 11.94 4.95 -15.67
CA VAL A 321 13.07 4.94 -16.63
C VAL A 321 12.76 5.60 -17.98
N ASP A 322 11.49 5.92 -18.25
CA ASP A 322 11.09 6.65 -19.45
C ASP A 322 11.25 8.17 -19.25
N LYS A 323 12.06 8.82 -20.09
CA LYS A 323 12.26 10.28 -20.09
C LYS A 323 11.01 11.06 -20.52
N ALA A 324 10.07 10.42 -21.21
CA ALA A 324 8.80 11.02 -21.60
C ALA A 324 7.78 11.08 -20.44
N ALA A 325 7.97 10.27 -19.39
CA ALA A 325 7.09 10.30 -18.23
C ALA A 325 7.13 11.69 -17.55
N GLN A 326 5.98 12.17 -17.07
CA GLN A 326 5.90 13.46 -16.38
C GLN A 326 6.82 13.46 -15.13
N TRP A 327 7.48 14.61 -14.90
CA TRP A 327 8.60 14.73 -13.95
C TRP A 327 8.29 14.20 -12.54
N GLU A 328 7.08 14.40 -12.03
CA GLU A 328 6.69 14.05 -10.66
C GLU A 328 6.52 12.54 -10.51
N ILE A 329 5.68 11.90 -11.34
CA ILE A 329 5.50 10.45 -11.30
C ILE A 329 6.80 9.72 -11.68
N ARG A 330 7.64 10.35 -12.51
CA ARG A 330 8.96 9.82 -12.82
C ARG A 330 9.88 9.81 -11.61
N ARG A 331 9.97 10.93 -10.88
CA ARG A 331 10.80 10.97 -9.68
C ARG A 331 10.28 10.02 -8.60
N LEU A 332 8.97 9.97 -8.40
CA LEU A 332 8.33 8.98 -7.52
C LEU A 332 8.73 7.55 -7.91
N GLY A 333 8.65 7.21 -9.20
CA GLY A 333 9.02 5.88 -9.68
C GLY A 333 10.50 5.56 -9.52
N GLN A 334 11.39 6.54 -9.65
CA GLN A 334 12.83 6.35 -9.43
C GLN A 334 13.13 6.04 -7.96
N LEU A 335 12.49 6.74 -7.01
CA LEU A 335 12.62 6.43 -5.59
C LEU A 335 12.08 5.03 -5.25
N VAL A 336 10.97 4.63 -5.88
CA VAL A 336 10.44 3.25 -5.76
C VAL A 336 11.44 2.22 -6.31
N LEU A 337 12.04 2.48 -7.49
CA LEU A 337 13.05 1.58 -8.07
C LEU A 337 14.27 1.43 -7.17
N GLU A 338 14.77 2.52 -6.59
CA GLU A 338 15.90 2.49 -5.64
C GLU A 338 15.60 1.54 -4.47
N MET A 339 14.41 1.64 -3.86
CA MET A 339 14.01 0.75 -2.76
C MET A 339 13.77 -0.69 -3.21
N LEU A 340 13.11 -0.91 -4.35
CA LEU A 340 12.79 -2.24 -4.84
C LEU A 340 14.01 -3.00 -5.34
N TYR A 341 14.99 -2.30 -5.93
CA TYR A 341 16.27 -2.90 -6.30
C TYR A 341 17.07 -3.36 -5.07
N THR A 342 16.99 -2.63 -3.95
CA THR A 342 17.54 -3.10 -2.67
C THR A 342 16.84 -4.36 -2.18
N VAL A 343 15.51 -4.45 -2.28
CA VAL A 343 14.76 -5.63 -1.83
C VAL A 343 15.05 -6.85 -2.72
N ALA A 344 14.90 -6.71 -4.04
CA ALA A 344 14.95 -7.82 -4.99
C ALA A 344 15.83 -7.45 -6.21
N PRO A 345 17.17 -7.42 -6.06
CA PRO A 345 18.07 -6.98 -7.12
C PRO A 345 17.92 -7.81 -8.39
N ASP A 346 17.80 -9.14 -8.28
CA ASP A 346 17.64 -10.04 -9.43
C ASP A 346 16.39 -9.72 -10.27
N VAL A 347 15.33 -9.24 -9.63
CA VAL A 347 14.06 -8.88 -10.29
C VAL A 347 14.15 -7.53 -11.00
N PHE A 348 14.86 -6.56 -10.40
CA PHE A 348 14.86 -5.16 -10.86
C PHE A 348 16.19 -4.73 -11.51
N GLN A 349 17.12 -5.66 -11.73
CA GLN A 349 18.45 -5.38 -12.29
C GLN A 349 18.38 -4.67 -13.64
N GLU A 350 17.47 -5.08 -14.53
CA GLU A 350 17.36 -4.49 -15.86
C GLU A 350 16.87 -3.04 -15.79
N HIS A 351 15.84 -2.76 -14.98
CA HIS A 351 15.37 -1.39 -14.73
C HIS A 351 16.49 -0.53 -14.14
N TRP A 352 17.26 -1.08 -13.20
CA TRP A 352 18.38 -0.40 -12.57
C TRP A 352 19.46 0.00 -13.58
N ASN A 353 19.83 -0.92 -14.47
CA ASN A 353 20.81 -0.67 -15.52
C ASN A 353 20.34 0.50 -16.42
N VAL A 354 19.09 0.46 -16.88
CA VAL A 354 18.53 1.53 -17.74
C VAL A 354 18.38 2.85 -16.98
N TYR A 355 18.01 2.81 -15.71
CA TYR A 355 17.94 4.00 -14.85
C TYR A 355 19.31 4.69 -14.76
N ARG A 356 20.36 3.93 -14.45
CA ARG A 356 21.74 4.42 -14.33
C ARG A 356 22.29 4.98 -15.63
N GLU A 357 21.95 4.36 -16.76
CA GLU A 357 22.35 4.83 -18.09
C GLU A 357 21.65 6.15 -18.46
N LYS A 358 20.33 6.25 -18.24
CA LYS A 358 19.53 7.40 -18.68
C LYS A 358 19.63 8.60 -17.74
N PHE A 359 19.87 8.35 -16.46
CA PHE A 359 19.89 9.35 -15.37
C PHE A 359 21.18 9.19 -14.53
N PRO A 360 22.36 9.43 -15.14
CA PRO A 360 23.62 9.36 -14.39
C PRO A 360 23.62 10.39 -13.27
N ALA A 361 24.21 10.03 -12.12
CA ALA A 361 24.44 10.98 -11.04
C ALA A 361 25.28 12.14 -11.59
N SER A 362 24.86 13.38 -11.31
CA SER A 362 25.66 14.56 -11.64
C SER A 362 26.99 14.44 -10.89
N THR A 363 28.10 14.37 -11.64
CA THR A 363 29.47 14.34 -11.11
C THR A 363 29.83 15.58 -10.33
#